data_AF-A0A5B8N1Z7-F1
#
_entry.id   AF-A0A5B8N1Z7-F1
#
_cell.length_a   1.000
_cell.length_b   1.000
_cell.length_c   1.000
_cell.angle_alpha   90.00
_cell.angle_beta   90.00
_cell.angle_gamma   90.00
#
_symmetry.space_group_name_H-M   'P 1'
#
loop_
_entity.id
_entity.type
_entity.pdbx_description
1 polymer ?
#
loop_
_entity_poly.entity_id
_entity_poly.type
_entity_poly.pdbx_seq_one_letter_code
_entity_poly.pdbx_strand_id
1 'polypeptide(L)'
;MANFGLSDLRIVSPMRTVTEAWDAEAVPYAVFAEDVLDQARTFGSLREALGDCGLVLGTGATSRKGLQALSPRGAAEGVIAEAVAEGTKVALVLGNERFGLSREEVSLCSHTINIQTSVPSKTKNRSTSEHVNSSLNLSHAAAILFYEVFTSSPRRPLGAPEQSTKPSRPLPLKAKLKLKDLLYRSRRLLDVGPPAGHQLRDDEESLTSLVARNALSAKDASVLFQICKRLEVLSGSRMNGLGEALVDRVGDHPLSAVAPELSLSKDELAWLERELHMKRDQQQQ
;
A
#
# COMPACT_ATOMS: atom_id res chain seq x y z
N MET A 1 5.94 -24.16 0.91
CA MET A 1 5.81 -23.38 2.16
C MET A 1 6.36 -24.16 3.35
N ALA A 2 5.79 -25.35 3.64
CA ALA A 2 6.22 -26.21 4.76
C ALA A 2 7.73 -26.47 4.81
N ASN A 3 8.37 -26.75 3.66
CA ASN A 3 9.83 -26.94 3.55
C ASN A 3 10.68 -25.80 4.13
N PHE A 4 10.12 -24.59 4.23
CA PHE A 4 10.78 -23.37 4.67
C PHE A 4 10.18 -22.84 5.98
N GLY A 5 9.39 -23.65 6.69
CA GLY A 5 8.78 -23.29 7.98
C GLY A 5 7.62 -22.30 7.90
N LEU A 6 7.01 -22.12 6.72
CA LEU A 6 5.87 -21.23 6.51
C LEU A 6 4.54 -22.00 6.54
N SER A 7 3.53 -21.46 7.22
CA SER A 7 2.21 -22.10 7.40
C SER A 7 0.98 -21.21 7.16
N ASP A 8 1.07 -19.87 7.23
CA ASP A 8 -0.09 -18.97 6.98
C ASP A 8 -0.31 -18.79 5.47
N LEU A 9 -1.04 -19.73 4.84
CA LEU A 9 -1.45 -19.64 3.43
C LEU A 9 -2.80 -18.91 3.31
N ARG A 10 -2.87 -17.93 2.41
CA ARG A 10 -4.10 -17.20 2.10
C ARG A 10 -4.36 -17.24 0.61
N ILE A 11 -5.60 -17.52 0.25
CA ILE A 11 -6.05 -17.60 -1.14
C ILE A 11 -7.11 -16.55 -1.38
N VAL A 12 -6.91 -15.73 -2.41
CA VAL A 12 -7.78 -14.61 -2.74
C VAL A 12 -8.56 -14.93 -4.00
N SER A 13 -9.89 -14.82 -3.93
CA SER A 13 -10.81 -14.99 -5.06
C SER A 13 -10.48 -16.21 -5.94
N PRO A 14 -10.37 -17.43 -5.35
CA PRO A 14 -10.01 -18.61 -6.13
C PRO A 14 -11.06 -18.88 -7.22
N MET A 15 -10.60 -19.29 -8.41
CA MET A 15 -11.49 -19.61 -9.53
C MET A 15 -12.39 -20.82 -9.26
N ARG A 16 -11.94 -21.74 -8.39
CA ARG A 16 -12.72 -22.88 -7.92
C ARG A 16 -13.03 -22.69 -6.44
N THR A 17 -14.26 -23.00 -6.06
CA THR A 17 -14.74 -22.82 -4.70
C THR A 17 -14.09 -23.86 -3.78
N VAL A 18 -13.30 -23.41 -2.82
CA VAL A 18 -12.72 -24.25 -1.76
C VAL A 18 -13.75 -24.35 -0.63
N THR A 19 -14.86 -25.06 -0.86
CA THR A 19 -16.01 -24.99 0.06
C THR A 19 -16.05 -26.07 1.14
N GLU A 20 -15.45 -27.26 0.94
CA GLU A 20 -15.60 -28.35 1.93
C GLU A 20 -14.39 -29.29 2.03
N ALA A 21 -13.71 -29.54 0.91
CA ALA A 21 -12.40 -30.18 0.85
C ALA A 21 -11.57 -29.45 -0.23
N TRP A 22 -10.25 -29.41 -0.07
CA TRP A 22 -9.38 -29.01 -1.17
C TRP A 22 -9.65 -29.90 -2.37
N ASP A 23 -9.62 -29.31 -3.57
CA ASP A 23 -9.79 -30.06 -4.82
C ASP A 23 -8.93 -31.33 -4.75
N ALA A 24 -9.49 -32.48 -5.15
CA ALA A 24 -8.75 -33.74 -5.22
C ALA A 24 -7.47 -33.64 -6.08
N GLU A 25 -7.41 -32.61 -6.93
CA GLU A 25 -6.25 -32.21 -7.72
C GLU A 25 -5.17 -31.51 -6.89
N ALA A 26 -5.51 -30.69 -5.88
CA ALA A 26 -4.56 -29.91 -5.10
C ALA A 26 -3.87 -30.71 -3.98
N VAL A 27 -4.60 -31.62 -3.33
CA VAL A 27 -4.10 -32.42 -2.20
C VAL A 27 -2.84 -33.23 -2.56
N PRO A 28 -2.75 -33.92 -3.71
CA PRO A 28 -1.56 -34.67 -4.11
C PRO A 28 -0.31 -33.79 -4.29
N TYR A 29 -0.45 -32.49 -4.57
CA TYR A 29 0.68 -31.58 -4.72
C TYR A 29 1.21 -31.01 -3.39
N ALA A 30 0.47 -31.16 -2.28
CA ALA A 30 0.91 -30.67 -0.98
C ALA A 30 2.02 -31.55 -0.36
N VAL A 31 1.94 -32.86 -0.55
CA VAL A 31 2.94 -33.87 -0.14
C VAL A 31 3.48 -33.64 1.28
N PHE A 32 2.81 -34.19 2.30
CA PHE A 32 3.14 -33.99 3.73
C PHE A 32 3.00 -32.54 4.22
N ALA A 33 2.25 -31.72 3.49
CA ALA A 33 1.90 -30.35 3.87
C ALA A 33 0.38 -30.12 3.84
N GLU A 34 -0.40 -31.18 4.06
CA GLU A 34 -1.86 -31.14 4.14
C GLU A 34 -2.31 -30.14 5.21
N ASP A 35 -1.61 -30.08 6.35
CA ASP A 35 -1.88 -29.11 7.41
C ASP A 35 -1.85 -27.65 6.93
N VAL A 36 -0.96 -27.31 5.98
CA VAL A 36 -0.88 -25.95 5.42
C VAL A 36 -2.09 -25.66 4.53
N LEU A 37 -2.57 -26.66 3.80
CA LEU A 37 -3.80 -26.54 3.04
C LEU A 37 -5.00 -26.44 3.98
N ASP A 38 -5.15 -27.35 4.96
CA ASP A 38 -6.28 -27.37 5.88
C ASP A 38 -6.42 -26.08 6.69
N GLN A 39 -5.30 -25.43 7.01
CA GLN A 39 -5.27 -24.13 7.69
C GLN A 39 -5.37 -22.93 6.74
N ALA A 40 -5.31 -23.14 5.43
CA ALA A 40 -5.33 -22.05 4.47
C ALA A 40 -6.70 -21.37 4.45
N ARG A 41 -6.67 -20.04 4.39
CA ARG A 41 -7.88 -19.22 4.48
C ARG A 41 -8.21 -18.59 3.14
N THR A 42 -9.47 -18.66 2.76
CA THR A 42 -9.99 -18.02 1.55
C THR A 42 -10.57 -16.64 1.86
N PHE A 43 -10.35 -15.68 0.96
CA PHE A 43 -10.83 -14.31 1.07
C PHE A 43 -11.48 -13.86 -0.23
N GLY A 44 -12.50 -12.99 -0.12
CA GLY A 44 -13.20 -12.44 -1.28
C GLY A 44 -12.37 -11.40 -2.03
N SER A 45 -11.42 -10.76 -1.35
CA SER A 45 -10.52 -9.76 -1.94
C SER A 45 -9.14 -9.72 -1.29
N LEU A 46 -8.15 -9.20 -2.02
CA LEU A 46 -6.78 -9.03 -1.52
C LEU A 46 -6.74 -8.10 -0.30
N ARG A 47 -7.60 -7.08 -0.28
CA ARG A 47 -7.72 -6.13 0.84
C ARG A 47 -8.11 -6.82 2.15
N GLU A 48 -9.05 -7.76 2.09
CA GLU A 48 -9.45 -8.54 3.26
C GLU A 48 -8.32 -9.46 3.73
N ALA A 49 -7.68 -10.14 2.77
CA ALA A 49 -6.57 -11.05 3.03
C ALA A 49 -5.32 -10.37 3.61
N LEU A 50 -5.17 -9.05 3.49
CA LEU A 50 -4.02 -8.31 3.99
C LEU A 50 -4.32 -7.47 5.23
N GLY A 51 -5.55 -7.48 5.74
CA GLY A 51 -6.02 -6.50 6.73
C GLY A 51 -5.22 -6.45 8.04
N ASP A 52 -4.67 -7.58 8.48
CA ASP A 52 -3.85 -7.74 9.70
C ASP A 52 -2.34 -7.59 9.47
N CYS A 53 -1.88 -7.39 8.22
CA CYS A 53 -0.46 -7.29 7.87
C CYS A 53 0.02 -5.83 7.94
N GLY A 54 1.21 -5.61 8.49
CA GLY A 54 1.84 -4.29 8.60
C GLY A 54 2.81 -3.96 7.47
N LEU A 55 3.40 -5.00 6.87
CA LEU A 55 4.26 -4.94 5.68
C LEU A 55 3.72 -5.88 4.60
N VAL A 56 3.61 -5.38 3.36
CA VAL A 56 3.12 -6.14 2.21
C VAL A 56 4.14 -6.03 1.07
N LEU A 57 4.62 -7.17 0.55
CA LEU A 57 5.53 -7.23 -0.59
C LEU A 57 4.87 -8.01 -1.72
N GLY A 58 4.73 -7.38 -2.90
CA GLY A 58 4.14 -8.02 -4.08
C GLY A 58 5.19 -8.47 -5.09
N THR A 59 5.01 -9.65 -5.70
CA THR A 59 5.90 -10.09 -6.79
C THR A 59 5.59 -9.38 -8.09
N GLY A 60 6.60 -8.85 -8.79
CA GLY A 60 6.40 -8.21 -10.08
C GLY A 60 7.69 -7.94 -10.86
N ALA A 61 7.62 -8.14 -12.18
CA ALA A 61 8.78 -8.14 -13.08
C ALA A 61 9.33 -6.75 -13.45
N THR A 62 8.75 -5.65 -12.94
CA THR A 62 9.15 -4.30 -13.39
C THR A 62 8.99 -3.28 -12.27
N SER A 63 10.00 -2.42 -12.14
CA SER A 63 9.91 -1.16 -11.40
C SER A 63 8.82 -0.30 -12.03
N ARG A 64 7.58 -0.45 -11.53
CA ARG A 64 6.47 0.44 -11.90
C ARG A 64 6.72 1.78 -11.21
N LYS A 65 6.39 2.90 -11.88
CA LYS A 65 6.64 4.27 -11.41
C LYS A 65 6.32 4.41 -9.90
N GLY A 66 7.36 4.57 -9.09
CA GLY A 66 7.28 4.89 -7.66
C GLY A 66 7.42 3.74 -6.65
N LEU A 67 7.54 2.47 -7.08
CA LEU A 67 7.83 1.34 -6.17
C LEU A 67 9.25 0.83 -6.40
N GLN A 68 10.07 0.85 -5.34
CA GLN A 68 11.40 0.24 -5.38
C GLN A 68 11.25 -1.27 -5.49
N ALA A 69 11.77 -1.82 -6.58
CA ALA A 69 11.88 -3.27 -6.77
C ALA A 69 13.09 -3.78 -6.00
N LEU A 70 12.85 -4.67 -5.05
CA LEU A 70 13.88 -5.37 -4.28
C LEU A 70 14.19 -6.72 -4.92
N SER A 71 15.44 -7.17 -4.80
CA SER A 71 15.73 -8.58 -5.06
C SER A 71 15.15 -9.45 -3.93
N PRO A 72 14.88 -10.75 -4.17
CA PRO A 72 14.44 -11.67 -3.12
C PRO A 72 15.31 -11.62 -1.88
N ARG A 73 16.64 -11.68 -2.06
CA ARG A 73 17.61 -11.56 -0.98
C ARG A 73 17.57 -10.21 -0.27
N GLY A 74 17.56 -9.12 -1.03
CA GLY A 74 17.52 -7.76 -0.45
C GLY A 74 16.25 -7.50 0.34
N ALA A 75 15.12 -8.06 -0.09
CA ALA A 75 13.87 -8.03 0.67
C ALA A 75 13.98 -8.85 1.95
N ALA A 76 14.52 -10.07 1.87
CA ALA A 76 14.67 -10.99 3.00
C ALA A 76 15.61 -10.47 4.09
N GLU A 77 16.81 -9.99 3.72
CA GLU A 77 17.83 -9.48 4.64
C GLU A 77 17.53 -8.08 5.16
N GLY A 78 16.76 -7.28 4.43
CA GLY A 78 16.40 -5.91 4.81
C GLY A 78 15.01 -5.82 5.43
N VAL A 79 14.05 -5.30 4.64
CA VAL A 79 12.72 -4.90 5.13
C VAL A 79 11.93 -6.04 5.78
N ILE A 80 12.11 -7.29 5.36
CA ILE A 80 11.43 -8.44 5.98
C ILE A 80 12.05 -8.75 7.35
N ALA A 81 13.38 -8.84 7.44
CA ALA A 81 14.08 -9.12 8.69
C ALA A 81 13.79 -8.05 9.75
N GLU A 82 13.83 -6.77 9.37
CA GLU A 82 13.47 -5.64 10.24
C GLU A 82 12.03 -5.75 10.74
N ALA A 83 11.07 -5.94 9.82
CA ALA A 83 9.66 -6.05 10.19
C ALA A 83 9.40 -7.23 11.14
N VAL A 84 10.03 -8.39 10.90
CA VAL A 84 9.90 -9.57 11.78
C VAL A 84 10.51 -9.31 13.15
N ALA A 85 11.68 -8.66 13.22
CA ALA A 85 12.30 -8.27 14.49
C ALA A 85 11.40 -7.33 15.30
N GLU A 86 10.60 -6.50 14.63
CA GLU A 86 9.62 -5.62 15.27
C GLU A 86 8.29 -6.30 15.64
N GLY A 87 8.14 -7.61 15.37
CA GLY A 87 6.88 -8.32 15.57
C GLY A 87 5.78 -7.94 14.58
N THR A 88 6.16 -7.38 13.43
CA THR A 88 5.27 -7.00 12.35
C THR A 88 4.88 -8.20 11.52
N LYS A 89 3.59 -8.35 11.24
CA LYS A 89 3.11 -9.38 10.34
C LYS A 89 3.39 -8.98 8.88
N VAL A 90 4.15 -9.81 8.18
CA VAL A 90 4.57 -9.60 6.78
C VAL A 90 3.74 -10.47 5.84
N ALA A 91 3.29 -9.90 4.72
CA ALA A 91 2.66 -10.65 3.63
C ALA A 91 3.55 -10.64 2.38
N LEU A 92 3.77 -11.84 1.81
CA LEU A 92 4.31 -12.02 0.47
C LEU A 92 3.14 -12.33 -0.48
N VAL A 93 2.88 -11.41 -1.41
CA VAL A 93 1.76 -11.51 -2.36
C VAL A 93 2.30 -11.98 -3.70
N LEU A 94 1.89 -13.19 -4.08
CA LEU A 94 2.16 -13.74 -5.40
C LEU A 94 0.95 -13.49 -6.31
N GLY A 95 1.18 -12.94 -7.49
CA GLY A 95 0.13 -12.64 -8.45
C GLY A 95 -0.34 -13.85 -9.26
N ASN A 96 -1.32 -13.63 -10.14
CA ASN A 96 -1.75 -14.65 -11.09
C ASN A 96 -0.58 -15.08 -12.00
N GLU A 97 -0.43 -16.37 -12.28
CA GLU A 97 0.70 -16.90 -13.08
C GLU A 97 0.80 -16.27 -14.48
N ARG A 98 -0.33 -15.96 -15.11
CA ARG A 98 -0.35 -15.38 -16.47
C ARG A 98 -0.26 -13.86 -16.47
N PHE A 99 -0.95 -13.21 -15.53
CA PHE A 99 -1.16 -11.76 -15.56
C PHE A 99 -0.38 -10.98 -14.49
N GLY A 100 0.20 -11.68 -13.52
CA GLY A 100 0.82 -11.09 -12.34
C GLY A 100 -0.19 -10.36 -11.47
N LEU A 101 0.27 -9.31 -10.78
CA LEU A 101 -0.58 -8.44 -9.97
C LEU A 101 -1.11 -7.25 -10.80
N SER A 102 -2.40 -6.94 -10.59
CA SER A 102 -3.06 -5.76 -11.14
C SER A 102 -2.42 -4.47 -10.60
N ARG A 103 -2.77 -3.31 -11.16
CA ARG A 103 -2.27 -2.02 -10.64
C ARG A 103 -2.82 -1.75 -9.25
N GLU A 104 -4.10 -2.03 -9.05
CA GLU A 104 -4.83 -1.87 -7.80
C GLU A 104 -4.22 -2.77 -6.71
N GLU A 105 -3.86 -4.01 -7.04
CA GLU A 105 -3.20 -4.94 -6.10
C GLU A 105 -1.79 -4.47 -5.73
N VAL A 106 -1.01 -4.01 -6.72
CA VAL A 106 0.32 -3.45 -6.48
C VAL A 106 0.25 -2.18 -5.62
N SER A 107 -0.83 -1.38 -5.71
CA SER A 107 -1.01 -0.18 -4.88
C SER A 107 -1.14 -0.48 -3.39
N LEU A 108 -1.53 -1.71 -3.02
CA LEU A 108 -1.61 -2.18 -1.65
C LEU A 108 -0.27 -2.66 -1.09
N CYS A 109 0.74 -2.83 -1.96
CA CYS A 109 2.06 -3.30 -1.59
C CYS A 109 2.97 -2.14 -1.17
N SER A 110 3.73 -2.33 -0.09
CA SER A 110 4.75 -1.38 0.34
C SER A 110 5.99 -1.45 -0.55
N HIS A 111 6.36 -2.65 -0.98
CA HIS A 111 7.51 -2.91 -1.87
C HIS A 111 7.12 -3.93 -2.94
N THR A 112 7.86 -3.95 -4.04
CA THR A 112 7.79 -5.06 -5.00
C THR A 112 9.05 -5.91 -4.93
N ILE A 113 8.91 -7.21 -5.14
CA ILE A 113 10.03 -8.14 -5.27
C ILE A 113 10.13 -8.56 -6.73
N ASN A 114 11.31 -8.37 -7.30
CA ASN A 114 11.62 -8.79 -8.66
C ASN A 114 12.65 -9.91 -8.64
N ILE A 115 12.21 -11.13 -8.99
CA ILE A 115 13.10 -12.27 -9.21
C ILE A 115 13.76 -12.08 -10.57
N GLN A 116 15.06 -11.79 -10.56
CA GLN A 116 15.81 -11.59 -11.80
C GLN A 116 15.90 -12.92 -12.56
N THR A 117 15.30 -12.95 -13.75
CA THR A 117 15.47 -14.02 -14.75
C THR A 117 16.42 -13.55 -15.85
N SER A 118 16.73 -14.42 -16.81
CA SER A 118 17.49 -13.99 -17.99
C SER A 118 16.79 -12.81 -18.67
N VAL A 119 17.55 -11.73 -18.85
CA VAL A 119 17.17 -10.56 -19.65
C VAL A 119 17.88 -10.71 -21.00
N PRO A 120 17.25 -10.42 -22.15
CA PRO A 120 17.98 -10.41 -23.40
C PRO A 120 19.07 -9.35 -23.29
N SER A 121 20.29 -9.74 -23.62
CA SER A 121 21.32 -8.74 -23.89
C SER A 121 20.78 -7.84 -25.00
N LYS A 122 20.89 -6.52 -24.84
CA LYS A 122 20.58 -5.53 -25.89
C LYS A 122 21.55 -5.61 -27.08
N THR A 123 22.20 -6.74 -27.32
CA THR A 123 22.94 -6.99 -28.56
C THR A 123 21.93 -7.32 -29.65
N LYS A 124 21.56 -6.28 -30.40
CA LYS A 124 20.75 -6.37 -31.62
C LYS A 124 21.45 -7.25 -32.67
N ASN A 125 21.26 -8.57 -32.61
CA ASN A 125 21.39 -9.42 -33.79
C ASN A 125 19.98 -9.88 -34.17
N ARG A 126 19.43 -9.22 -35.19
CA ARG A 126 18.03 -9.26 -35.65
C ARG A 126 17.59 -10.58 -36.32
N SER A 127 18.23 -11.72 -36.08
CA SER A 127 17.95 -12.96 -36.83
C SER A 127 17.43 -14.14 -36.01
N THR A 128 17.17 -13.99 -34.72
CA THR A 128 16.52 -15.03 -33.92
C THR A 128 15.43 -14.38 -33.08
N SER A 129 14.17 -14.80 -33.26
CA SER A 129 13.09 -14.54 -32.29
C SER A 129 13.44 -15.30 -31.02
N GLU A 130 14.33 -14.75 -30.21
CA GLU A 130 14.68 -15.30 -28.91
C GLU A 130 13.51 -14.98 -27.97
N HIS A 131 12.63 -15.96 -27.76
CA HIS A 131 11.56 -15.86 -26.78
C HIS A 131 12.19 -15.78 -25.38
N VAL A 132 12.38 -14.57 -24.88
CA VAL A 132 12.84 -14.38 -23.50
C VAL A 132 11.69 -14.70 -22.56
N ASN A 133 11.83 -15.83 -21.88
CA ASN A 133 10.92 -16.26 -20.83
C ASN A 133 11.30 -15.57 -19.52
N SER A 134 10.70 -14.41 -19.26
CA SER A 134 10.85 -13.69 -17.97
C SER A 134 9.77 -14.04 -16.94
N SER A 135 8.81 -14.91 -17.31
CA SER A 135 7.78 -15.39 -16.39
C SER A 135 8.21 -16.70 -15.73
N LEU A 136 8.07 -16.77 -14.41
CA LEU A 136 8.26 -17.99 -13.64
C LEU A 136 6.89 -18.57 -13.27
N ASN A 137 6.80 -19.89 -13.25
CA ASN A 137 5.67 -20.57 -12.63
C ASN A 137 5.50 -20.10 -11.18
N LEU A 138 4.24 -19.97 -10.74
CA LEU A 138 3.88 -19.46 -9.42
C LEU A 138 4.61 -20.19 -8.28
N SER A 139 4.68 -21.53 -8.35
CA SER A 139 5.33 -22.36 -7.34
C SER A 139 6.85 -22.17 -7.31
N HIS A 140 7.49 -21.98 -8.46
CA HIS A 140 8.93 -21.70 -8.57
C HIS A 140 9.27 -20.33 -8.01
N ALA A 141 8.49 -19.30 -8.36
CA ALA A 141 8.65 -17.97 -7.80
C ALA A 141 8.49 -18.00 -6.27
N ALA A 142 7.46 -18.69 -5.78
CA ALA A 142 7.21 -18.85 -4.36
C ALA A 142 8.38 -19.57 -3.65
N ALA A 143 8.90 -20.66 -4.23
CA ALA A 143 10.01 -21.41 -3.67
C ALA A 143 11.26 -20.56 -3.48
N ILE A 144 11.62 -19.73 -4.46
CA ILE A 144 12.78 -18.81 -4.37
C ILE A 144 12.60 -17.82 -3.22
N LEU A 145 11.42 -17.20 -3.11
CA LEU A 145 11.14 -16.23 -2.04
C LEU A 145 11.18 -16.87 -0.67
N PHE A 146 10.53 -18.03 -0.52
CA PHE A 146 10.48 -18.73 0.76
C PHE A 146 11.86 -19.21 1.19
N TYR A 147 12.68 -19.67 0.24
CA TYR A 147 14.06 -20.05 0.50
C TYR A 147 14.88 -18.86 1.01
N GLU A 148 14.84 -17.72 0.32
CA GLU A 148 15.62 -16.53 0.75
C GLU A 148 15.18 -16.06 2.14
N VAL A 149 13.87 -15.99 2.42
CA VAL A 149 13.35 -15.65 3.75
C VAL A 149 13.84 -16.64 4.82
N PHE A 150 13.82 -17.94 4.53
CA PHE A 150 14.29 -18.96 5.45
C PHE A 150 15.80 -18.85 5.72
N THR A 151 16.61 -18.57 4.69
CA THR A 151 18.06 -18.44 4.84
C THR A 151 18.48 -17.16 5.54
N SER A 152 17.73 -16.08 5.38
CA SER A 152 18.01 -14.79 6.03
C SER A 152 17.49 -14.75 7.48
N SER A 153 16.62 -15.66 7.88
CA SER A 153 16.16 -15.75 9.26
C SER A 153 17.34 -16.20 10.14
N PRO A 154 17.73 -15.42 11.17
CA PRO A 154 18.78 -15.87 12.08
C PRO A 154 18.32 -17.19 12.69
N ARG A 155 19.11 -18.26 12.53
CA ARG A 155 18.86 -19.52 13.25
C ARG A 155 18.87 -19.19 14.73
N ARG A 156 17.67 -19.03 15.32
CA ARG A 156 17.52 -18.68 16.73
C ARG A 156 18.27 -19.75 17.51
N PRO A 157 19.34 -19.42 18.26
CA PRO A 157 19.93 -20.38 19.17
C PRO A 157 18.82 -20.75 20.16
N LEU A 158 18.58 -22.04 20.35
CA LEU A 158 17.71 -22.55 21.42
C LEU A 158 18.17 -21.89 22.74
N GLY A 159 17.38 -20.94 23.26
CA GLY A 159 17.64 -20.28 24.55
C GLY A 159 18.00 -18.78 24.55
N ALA A 160 17.97 -18.06 23.42
CA ALA A 160 18.21 -16.61 23.47
C ALA A 160 17.03 -15.84 24.12
N PRO A 161 17.28 -14.98 25.13
CA PRO A 161 16.24 -14.20 25.80
C PRO A 161 15.67 -13.14 24.85
N GLU A 162 14.34 -12.99 24.84
CA GLU A 162 13.65 -11.92 24.14
C GLU A 162 14.05 -10.56 24.72
N GLN A 163 14.90 -9.82 23.99
CA GLN A 163 15.15 -8.42 24.32
C GLN A 163 13.96 -7.59 23.83
N SER A 164 13.01 -7.39 24.75
CA SER A 164 11.89 -6.46 24.62
C SER A 164 12.38 -5.00 24.71
N THR A 165 12.92 -4.46 23.62
CA THR A 165 12.80 -3.02 23.34
C THR A 165 11.54 -2.88 22.50
N LYS A 166 10.38 -2.55 23.10
CA LYS A 166 9.09 -2.45 22.38
C LYS A 166 9.25 -1.53 21.16
N PRO A 167 9.41 -2.08 19.94
CA PRO A 167 9.41 -1.25 18.75
C PRO A 167 7.97 -0.81 18.51
N SER A 168 7.81 0.38 17.95
CA SER A 168 6.50 0.94 17.65
C SER A 168 5.83 0.07 16.58
N ARG A 169 4.97 -0.87 16.98
CA ARG A 169 4.32 -1.79 16.04
C ARG A 169 3.68 -1.01 14.88
N PRO A 170 4.07 -1.26 13.62
CA PRO A 170 3.51 -0.55 12.48
C PRO A 170 2.04 -0.87 12.31
N LEU A 171 1.32 0.10 11.76
CA LEU A 171 -0.12 0.06 11.66
C LEU A 171 -0.57 -1.01 10.63
N PRO A 172 -1.53 -1.89 10.97
CA PRO A 172 -2.08 -2.88 10.03
C PRO A 172 -2.70 -2.22 8.80
N LEU A 173 -2.69 -2.90 7.65
CA LEU A 173 -3.23 -2.38 6.39
C LEU A 173 -4.69 -1.93 6.53
N LYS A 174 -5.53 -2.66 7.27
CA LYS A 174 -6.93 -2.25 7.50
C LYS A 174 -7.03 -0.87 8.15
N ALA A 175 -6.17 -0.57 9.11
CA ALA A 175 -6.15 0.71 9.80
C ALA A 175 -5.50 1.81 8.93
N LYS A 176 -4.47 1.47 8.16
CA LYS A 176 -3.92 2.33 7.09
C LYS A 176 -5.00 2.75 6.08
N LEU A 177 -5.83 1.81 5.63
CA LEU A 177 -6.90 2.09 4.66
C LEU A 177 -8.02 2.95 5.26
N LYS A 178 -8.36 2.77 6.53
CA LYS A 178 -9.27 3.69 7.24
C LYS A 178 -8.71 5.11 7.30
N LEU A 179 -7.40 5.24 7.57
CA LEU A 179 -6.74 6.54 7.56
C LEU A 179 -6.80 7.18 6.17
N LYS A 180 -6.57 6.40 5.10
CA LYS A 180 -6.74 6.86 3.71
C LYS A 180 -8.15 7.40 3.46
N ASP A 181 -9.19 6.67 3.88
CA ASP A 181 -10.59 7.12 3.69
C ASP A 181 -10.88 8.44 4.42
N LEU A 182 -10.36 8.61 5.64
CA LEU A 182 -10.50 9.86 6.41
C LEU A 182 -9.73 11.02 5.78
N LEU A 183 -8.51 10.77 5.32
CA LEU A 183 -7.71 11.77 4.60
C LEU A 183 -8.42 12.20 3.31
N TYR A 184 -9.00 11.25 2.57
CA TYR A 184 -9.75 11.54 1.35
C TYR A 184 -11.01 12.38 1.63
N ARG A 185 -11.75 12.07 2.70
CA ARG A 185 -12.90 12.88 3.15
C ARG A 185 -12.48 14.27 3.61
N SER A 186 -11.45 14.36 4.45
CA SER A 186 -10.92 15.63 4.96
C SER A 186 -10.44 16.53 3.83
N ARG A 187 -9.77 15.94 2.82
CA ARG A 187 -9.37 16.62 1.59
C ARG A 187 -10.58 17.23 0.87
N ARG A 188 -11.65 16.45 0.64
CA ARG A 188 -12.88 16.96 0.00
C ARG A 188 -13.52 18.10 0.80
N LEU A 189 -13.48 18.02 2.14
CA LEU A 189 -14.01 19.08 3.01
C LEU A 189 -13.22 20.39 2.93
N LEU A 190 -11.91 20.31 2.65
CA LEU A 190 -11.03 21.48 2.54
C LEU A 190 -10.89 22.02 1.11
N ASP A 191 -11.51 21.37 0.11
CA ASP A 191 -11.33 21.66 -1.32
C ASP A 191 -9.85 21.71 -1.77
N VAL A 192 -9.00 20.92 -1.12
CA VAL A 192 -7.57 20.82 -1.46
C VAL A 192 -7.41 19.73 -2.53
N GLY A 193 -6.99 20.07 -3.75
CA GLY A 193 -6.87 19.12 -4.84
C GLY A 193 -6.28 19.73 -6.11
N PRO A 194 -5.86 18.92 -7.10
CA PRO A 194 -5.31 19.46 -8.33
C PRO A 194 -6.40 20.25 -9.08
N PRO A 195 -6.02 21.30 -9.82
CA PRO A 195 -6.96 22.15 -10.55
C PRO A 195 -7.80 21.33 -11.53
N ALA A 196 -8.98 21.87 -11.88
CA ALA A 196 -9.94 21.22 -12.76
C ALA A 196 -9.25 20.67 -14.02
N GLY A 197 -9.26 19.34 -14.20
CA GLY A 197 -8.66 18.66 -15.35
C GLY A 197 -7.73 17.47 -15.02
N HIS A 198 -7.27 17.31 -13.78
CA HIS A 198 -6.67 16.04 -13.33
C HIS A 198 -7.77 15.06 -12.89
N GLN A 199 -7.68 13.79 -13.30
CA GLN A 199 -8.70 12.79 -12.98
C GLN A 199 -8.71 12.52 -11.47
N LEU A 200 -9.86 12.70 -10.81
CA LEU A 200 -10.11 12.39 -9.39
C LEU A 200 -9.63 11.00 -8.94
N ARG A 201 -9.46 10.08 -9.90
CA ARG A 201 -8.98 8.71 -9.70
C ARG A 201 -7.49 8.65 -9.33
N ASP A 202 -6.66 9.55 -9.86
CA ASP A 202 -5.21 9.57 -9.62
C ASP A 202 -4.89 9.98 -8.17
N ASP A 203 -5.74 10.82 -7.58
CA ASP A 203 -5.60 11.31 -6.22
C ASP A 203 -5.86 10.23 -5.15
N GLU A 204 -6.89 9.42 -5.35
CA GLU A 204 -7.21 8.33 -4.42
C GLU A 204 -6.15 7.22 -4.49
N GLU A 205 -5.66 6.90 -5.69
CA GLU A 205 -4.53 5.99 -5.87
C GLU A 205 -3.26 6.53 -5.21
N SER A 206 -3.02 7.84 -5.31
CA SER A 206 -1.88 8.51 -4.67
C SER A 206 -1.94 8.42 -3.14
N LEU A 207 -3.11 8.68 -2.54
CA LEU A 207 -3.31 8.54 -1.09
C LEU A 207 -3.21 7.07 -0.65
N THR A 208 -3.76 6.15 -1.43
CA THR A 208 -3.65 4.70 -1.15
C THR A 208 -2.18 4.29 -1.13
N SER A 209 -1.44 4.67 -2.15
CA SER A 209 0.00 4.47 -2.28
C SER A 209 0.76 5.09 -1.10
N LEU A 210 0.46 6.34 -0.73
CA LEU A 210 1.13 7.04 0.37
C LEU A 210 0.96 6.30 1.70
N VAL A 211 -0.27 5.89 2.04
CA VAL A 211 -0.50 5.23 3.33
C VAL A 211 -0.01 3.78 3.32
N ALA A 212 -0.08 3.06 2.19
CA ALA A 212 0.39 1.69 2.07
C ALA A 212 1.93 1.57 2.07
N ARG A 213 2.63 2.51 1.41
CA ARG A 213 4.09 2.49 1.27
C ARG A 213 4.84 2.89 2.54
N ASN A 214 4.25 3.76 3.36
CA ASN A 214 4.93 4.25 4.55
C ASN A 214 4.76 3.29 5.75
N ALA A 215 5.85 3.06 6.47
CA ALA A 215 5.86 2.39 7.77
C ALA A 215 5.30 3.34 8.85
N LEU A 216 3.99 3.59 8.79
CA LEU A 216 3.30 4.42 9.78
C LEU A 216 3.17 3.64 11.10
N SER A 217 3.77 4.15 12.17
CA SER A 217 3.55 3.64 13.51
C SER A 217 2.14 4.01 14.01
N ALA A 218 1.62 3.27 14.99
CA ALA A 218 0.33 3.61 15.61
C ALA A 218 0.32 5.02 16.24
N LYS A 219 1.47 5.46 16.77
CA LYS A 219 1.63 6.79 17.38
C LYS A 219 1.52 7.90 16.33
N ASP A 220 2.22 7.75 15.21
CA ASP A 220 2.23 8.76 14.14
C ASP A 220 0.88 8.81 13.41
N ALA A 221 0.28 7.64 13.17
CA ALA A 221 -1.07 7.55 12.60
C ALA A 221 -2.12 8.21 13.49
N SER A 222 -2.00 8.11 14.82
CA SER A 222 -2.93 8.73 15.77
C SER A 222 -3.03 10.25 15.59
N VAL A 223 -1.91 10.93 15.29
CA VAL A 223 -1.91 12.37 15.01
C VAL A 223 -2.73 12.69 13.76
N LEU A 224 -2.52 11.93 12.68
CA LEU A 224 -3.27 12.09 11.44
C LEU A 224 -4.78 11.81 11.63
N PHE A 225 -5.13 10.77 12.39
CA PHE A 225 -6.53 10.50 12.77
C PHE A 225 -7.16 11.66 13.55
N GLN A 226 -6.43 12.25 14.50
CA GLN A 226 -6.91 13.38 15.28
C GLN A 226 -7.12 14.64 14.43
N ILE A 227 -6.20 14.93 13.49
CA ILE A 227 -6.34 16.04 12.55
C ILE A 227 -7.60 15.86 11.70
N CYS A 228 -7.76 14.70 11.03
CA CYS A 228 -8.94 14.42 10.21
C CYS A 228 -10.24 14.54 11.01
N LYS A 229 -10.29 13.96 12.22
CA LYS A 229 -11.48 14.03 13.08
C LYS A 229 -11.78 15.45 13.54
N ARG A 230 -10.74 16.27 13.81
CA ARG A 230 -10.93 17.67 14.19
C ARG A 230 -11.46 18.50 13.02
N LEU A 231 -10.98 18.24 11.81
CA LEU A 231 -11.49 18.86 10.58
C LEU A 231 -12.96 18.51 10.33
N GLU A 232 -13.38 17.25 10.52
CA GLU A 232 -14.78 16.84 10.40
C GLU A 232 -15.71 17.56 11.41
N VAL A 233 -15.25 17.76 12.65
CA VAL A 233 -16.00 18.49 13.68
C VAL A 233 -16.13 19.98 13.33
N LEU A 234 -15.06 20.59 12.81
CA LEU A 234 -15.06 21.98 12.37
C LEU A 234 -15.94 22.16 11.12
N SER A 235 -15.92 21.21 10.18
CA SER A 235 -16.77 21.24 8.99
C SER A 235 -18.25 21.09 9.31
N GLY A 236 -18.60 20.19 10.25
CA GLY A 236 -19.96 20.02 10.75
C GLY A 236 -20.51 21.22 11.52
N SER A 237 -19.65 22.15 11.95
CA SER A 237 -20.04 23.34 12.70
C SER A 237 -20.11 24.62 11.88
N ARG A 238 -19.49 24.72 10.69
CA ARG A 238 -19.55 25.95 9.86
C ARG A 238 -18.94 25.90 8.45
N MET A 239 -18.57 24.75 7.88
CA MET A 239 -17.83 24.73 6.58
C MET A 239 -18.55 24.10 5.38
N ASN A 240 -19.88 23.93 5.42
CA ASN A 240 -20.60 23.76 4.16
C ASN A 240 -20.59 25.11 3.42
N GLY A 241 -19.78 25.22 2.37
CA GLY A 241 -19.73 26.39 1.50
C GLY A 241 -18.67 27.43 1.86
N LEU A 242 -17.71 27.17 2.75
CA LEU A 242 -16.64 28.16 3.04
C LEU A 242 -15.74 28.42 1.83
N GLY A 243 -15.47 27.42 0.98
CA GLY A 243 -14.72 27.59 -0.27
C GLY A 243 -15.44 28.50 -1.27
N GLU A 244 -16.70 28.18 -1.61
CA GLU A 244 -17.52 29.01 -2.51
C GLU A 244 -17.85 30.38 -1.90
N ALA A 245 -18.18 30.43 -0.62
CA ALA A 245 -18.47 31.69 0.08
C ALA A 245 -17.23 32.57 0.27
N LEU A 246 -16.02 32.01 0.38
CA LEU A 246 -14.78 32.80 0.38
C LEU A 246 -14.47 33.31 -1.02
N VAL A 247 -14.64 32.52 -2.07
CA VAL A 247 -14.46 32.99 -3.46
C VAL A 247 -15.42 34.16 -3.77
N ASP A 248 -16.69 34.05 -3.36
CA ASP A 248 -17.69 35.12 -3.55
C ASP A 248 -17.45 36.35 -2.65
N ARG A 249 -16.96 36.16 -1.41
CA ARG A 249 -16.77 37.27 -0.44
C ARG A 249 -15.41 37.96 -0.53
N VAL A 250 -14.39 37.31 -1.11
CA VAL A 250 -13.03 37.86 -1.16
C VAL A 250 -12.89 39.04 -2.13
N GLY A 251 -13.88 39.30 -3.01
CA GLY A 251 -14.10 40.59 -3.70
C GLY A 251 -12.91 41.57 -3.76
N ASP A 252 -13.06 42.75 -3.15
CA ASP A 252 -12.02 43.78 -2.98
C ASP A 252 -11.55 43.90 -1.49
N HIS A 253 -11.90 42.94 -0.64
CA HIS A 253 -11.66 43.01 0.81
C HIS A 253 -10.67 41.92 1.28
N PRO A 254 -9.69 42.26 2.13
CA PRO A 254 -8.69 41.31 2.61
C PRO A 254 -9.32 40.18 3.43
N LEU A 255 -8.76 38.98 3.32
CA LEU A 255 -9.26 37.74 3.93
C LEU A 255 -9.38 37.86 5.46
N SER A 256 -8.53 38.68 6.07
CA SER A 256 -8.55 39.02 7.50
C SER A 256 -9.81 39.79 7.95
N ALA A 257 -10.48 40.48 7.03
CA ALA A 257 -11.74 41.19 7.29
C ALA A 257 -12.97 40.31 7.01
N VAL A 258 -12.86 39.34 6.10
CA VAL A 258 -13.97 38.47 5.66
C VAL A 258 -14.14 37.24 6.57
N ALA A 259 -13.05 36.75 7.15
CA ALA A 259 -13.04 35.60 8.06
C ALA A 259 -12.03 35.81 9.22
N PRO A 260 -12.28 36.77 10.13
CA PRO A 260 -11.37 37.11 11.23
C PRO A 260 -11.12 35.95 12.21
N GLU A 261 -11.95 34.91 12.19
CA GLU A 261 -11.77 33.65 12.93
C GLU A 261 -10.66 32.73 12.39
N LEU A 262 -10.14 32.97 11.18
CA LEU A 262 -8.97 32.26 10.64
C LEU A 262 -7.71 32.80 11.31
N SER A 263 -7.23 32.12 12.35
CA SER A 263 -5.96 32.45 13.02
C SER A 263 -4.77 31.99 12.18
N LEU A 264 -4.56 32.63 11.03
CA LEU A 264 -3.48 32.36 10.09
C LEU A 264 -2.38 33.42 10.19
N SER A 265 -1.15 33.03 9.90
CA SER A 265 -0.03 33.97 9.77
C SER A 265 -0.21 34.86 8.52
N LYS A 266 0.50 35.99 8.48
CA LYS A 266 0.42 36.93 7.34
C LYS A 266 0.80 36.29 6.00
N ASP A 267 1.77 35.37 6.01
CA ASP A 267 2.24 34.69 4.82
C ASP A 267 1.21 33.66 4.31
N GLU A 268 0.52 32.98 5.24
CA GLU A 268 -0.55 32.04 4.93
C GLU A 268 -1.79 32.75 4.38
N LEU A 269 -2.15 33.92 4.93
CA LEU A 269 -3.23 34.77 4.40
C LEU A 269 -2.93 35.25 2.99
N ALA A 270 -1.70 35.75 2.75
CA ALA A 270 -1.29 36.25 1.44
C ALA A 270 -1.24 35.15 0.37
N TRP A 271 -0.87 33.92 0.76
CA TRP A 271 -0.91 32.77 -0.14
C TRP A 271 -2.35 32.37 -0.50
N LEU A 272 -3.24 32.29 0.50
CA LEU A 272 -4.67 31.99 0.30
C LEU A 272 -5.39 33.04 -0.57
N GLU A 273 -5.11 34.34 -0.39
CA GLU A 273 -5.67 35.41 -1.22
C GLU A 273 -5.30 35.24 -2.71
N ARG A 274 -4.03 34.92 -3.00
CA ARG A 274 -3.57 34.69 -4.40
C ARG A 274 -4.28 33.51 -5.05
N GLU A 275 -4.48 32.45 -4.28
CA GLU A 275 -5.09 31.22 -4.81
C GLU A 275 -6.59 31.37 -5.05
N LEU A 276 -7.29 32.13 -4.20
CA LEU A 276 -8.70 32.47 -4.41
C LEU A 276 -8.90 33.39 -5.62
N HIS A 277 -8.02 34.37 -5.85
CA HIS A 277 -8.07 35.21 -7.05
C HIS A 277 -7.84 34.40 -8.34
N MET A 278 -6.85 33.50 -8.36
CA MET A 278 -6.59 32.60 -9.49
C MET A 278 -7.81 31.73 -9.84
N LYS A 279 -8.53 31.22 -8.83
CA LYS A 279 -9.76 30.45 -9.05
C LYS A 279 -10.91 31.29 -9.61
N ARG A 280 -11.04 32.56 -9.20
CA ARG A 280 -12.08 33.47 -9.72
C ARG A 280 -11.89 33.77 -11.20
N ASP A 281 -10.65 34.04 -11.61
CA ASP A 281 -10.33 34.34 -13.01
C ASP A 281 -10.56 33.12 -13.93
N GLN A 282 -10.40 31.90 -13.41
CA GLN A 282 -10.74 30.65 -14.11
C GLN A 282 -12.25 30.37 -14.22
N GLN A 283 -13.08 30.94 -13.33
CA GLN A 283 -14.54 30.81 -13.40
C GLN A 283 -15.19 31.83 -14.35
N GLN A 284 -14.49 32.90 -14.73
CA GLN A 284 -14.98 33.95 -15.63
C GLN A 284 -14.61 33.72 -17.12
N GLN A 285 -13.86 32.65 -17.42
CA GLN A 285 -13.48 32.23 -18.78
C GLN A 285 -14.27 30.99 -19.22
#